data_AF-A0A9D4HKL3-F1
#
_entry.id   AF-A0A9D4HKL3-F1
#
_cell.length_a   1.000
_cell.length_b   1.000
_cell.length_c   1.000
_cell.angle_alpha   90.00
_cell.angle_beta   90.00
_cell.angle_gamma   90.00
#
_symmetry.space_group_name_H-M   'P 1'
#
loop_
_entity.id
_entity.type
_entity.pdbx_description
1 polymer ?
#
loop_
_entity_poly.entity_id
_entity_poly.type
_entity_poly.pdbx_seq_one_letter_code
_entity_poly.pdbx_strand_id
1 'polypeptide(L)'
;MIIDKGLKFHMWQNKTIHHLRIYIVEEQDAGVYTCVANDKTGCSTRRSAKLTIQNWGKHETYCGKSYPDQINEDKASHYISMGSDVKANENPWHVSLYRKNDQRPFCGGSLISQRFVVTAAHCITDQNLTDEVFKASVWIEFASQNCTPSGLGRGVKSIIRHPHYSKKTKFDSDISLLELSDPVEYSLYIRPICLQDYSSTSKLMIGASRSHGKAVGCGVVNQVGLQPWKLQEIMLPYVHRHECNEDLKSTIYNFTDNMICAGYKKRYGDVCHGDSGGGFMLELPQKFMWVLAGIVSFGFNCNSPDHYTYFTNVGMFYDWIDSIAKFTDENVTLDFLINTSRERDPESGIMRVTNGSNLTSAATKASTQSTVGQAKVSVTTPTATPVCRQERVQGPCKASLPRYFYNYNTGFCEQFSYGGCQGNDNNFGSLETCIQTCNARREKVMPDD
;
A
#
# COMPACT_ATOMS: atom_id res chain seq x y z
N MET A 1 -4.78 -4.33 -10.89
CA MET A 1 -5.38 -5.14 -11.97
C MET A 1 -6.89 -4.97 -11.85
N ILE A 2 -7.54 -4.25 -12.76
CA ILE A 2 -9.01 -4.13 -12.77
C ILE A 2 -9.58 -5.52 -13.08
N ILE A 3 -10.22 -6.15 -12.10
CA ILE A 3 -10.87 -7.44 -12.28
C ILE A 3 -12.24 -7.20 -12.92
N ASP A 4 -12.24 -6.91 -14.22
CA ASP A 4 -13.46 -6.98 -15.06
C ASP A 4 -13.63 -8.39 -15.69
N LYS A 5 -12.87 -9.38 -15.21
CA LYS A 5 -13.03 -10.77 -15.60
C LYS A 5 -12.86 -11.62 -14.36
N GLY A 6 -13.97 -11.96 -13.73
CA GLY A 6 -14.03 -12.78 -12.52
C GLY A 6 -13.19 -14.06 -12.59
N LEU A 7 -12.83 -14.58 -11.41
CA LEU A 7 -12.11 -15.84 -11.22
C LEU A 7 -12.78 -16.96 -12.02
N LYS A 8 -11.98 -17.67 -12.83
CA LYS A 8 -12.41 -18.86 -13.59
C LYS A 8 -11.72 -20.08 -13.01
N PHE A 9 -12.48 -20.94 -12.36
CA PHE A 9 -12.03 -22.30 -12.11
C PHE A 9 -12.24 -23.13 -13.37
N HIS A 10 -11.28 -23.98 -13.71
CA HIS A 10 -11.37 -24.88 -14.85
C HIS A 10 -11.50 -26.30 -14.35
N MET A 11 -12.65 -26.92 -14.59
CA MET A 11 -12.83 -28.35 -14.40
C MET A 11 -13.06 -29.01 -15.77
N TRP A 12 -12.22 -29.97 -16.11
CA TRP A 12 -12.30 -30.71 -17.37
C TRP A 12 -13.22 -31.92 -17.19
N GLN A 13 -14.34 -31.94 -17.91
CA GLN A 13 -15.23 -33.10 -17.96
C GLN A 13 -15.75 -33.26 -19.40
N ASN A 14 -15.58 -34.44 -20.01
CA ASN A 14 -16.02 -34.75 -21.37
C ASN A 14 -15.53 -33.76 -22.47
N LYS A 15 -14.27 -33.30 -22.41
CA LYS A 15 -13.71 -32.26 -23.31
C LYS A 15 -14.39 -30.88 -23.21
N THR A 16 -15.23 -30.69 -22.20
CA THR A 16 -15.91 -29.43 -21.88
C THR A 16 -15.25 -28.82 -20.65
N ILE A 17 -15.04 -27.50 -20.69
CA ILE A 17 -14.54 -26.72 -19.55
C ILE A 17 -15.75 -26.21 -18.79
N HIS A 18 -15.91 -26.66 -17.55
CA HIS A 18 -16.88 -26.08 -16.63
C HIS A 18 -16.24 -24.91 -15.89
N HIS A 19 -16.96 -23.77 -15.85
CA HIS A 19 -16.53 -22.55 -15.18
C HIS A 19 -17.35 -22.32 -13.91
N LEU A 20 -16.67 -22.28 -12.76
CA LEU A 20 -17.21 -21.56 -11.61
C LEU A 20 -16.77 -20.10 -11.75
N ARG A 21 -17.74 -19.19 -11.87
CA ARG A 21 -17.53 -17.74 -11.79
C ARG A 21 -18.18 -17.24 -10.52
N ILE A 22 -17.39 -16.57 -9.70
CA ILE A 22 -17.88 -15.87 -8.53
C ILE A 22 -17.98 -14.40 -8.94
N TYR A 23 -19.19 -13.85 -8.87
CA TYR A 23 -19.46 -12.45 -9.16
C TYR A 23 -19.72 -11.76 -7.84
N ILE A 24 -18.87 -10.78 -7.50
CA ILE A 24 -18.89 -10.05 -6.22
C ILE A 24 -18.54 -11.01 -5.08
N VAL A 25 -17.50 -10.68 -4.31
CA VAL A 25 -16.96 -11.53 -3.24
C VAL A 25 -17.01 -10.75 -1.94
N GLU A 26 -17.74 -11.24 -0.95
CA GLU A 26 -17.83 -10.68 0.40
C GLU A 26 -16.95 -11.49 1.36
N GLU A 27 -16.54 -10.91 2.50
CA GLU A 27 -15.61 -11.55 3.45
C GLU A 27 -16.07 -12.95 3.92
N GLN A 28 -17.38 -13.17 4.01
CA GLN A 28 -17.99 -14.46 4.33
C GLN A 28 -17.81 -15.55 3.25
N ASP A 29 -17.36 -15.19 2.05
CA ASP A 29 -17.08 -16.13 0.97
C ASP A 29 -15.69 -16.77 1.12
N ALA A 30 -14.87 -16.38 2.09
CA ALA A 30 -13.60 -17.05 2.36
C ALA A 30 -13.82 -18.52 2.76
N GLY A 31 -13.12 -19.45 2.13
CA GLY A 31 -13.31 -20.88 2.39
C GLY A 31 -12.64 -21.79 1.38
N VAL A 32 -12.78 -23.11 1.57
CA VAL A 32 -12.29 -24.11 0.62
C VAL A 32 -13.46 -24.59 -0.24
N TYR A 33 -13.43 -24.23 -1.51
CA TYR A 33 -14.43 -24.63 -2.49
C TYR A 33 -14.02 -25.95 -3.11
N THR A 34 -14.83 -26.98 -2.91
CA THR A 34 -14.58 -28.32 -3.45
C THR A 34 -15.63 -28.64 -4.51
N CYS A 35 -15.19 -28.82 -5.75
CA CYS A 35 -16.01 -29.39 -6.80
C CYS A 35 -15.91 -30.91 -6.73
N VAL A 36 -17.05 -31.59 -6.75
CA VAL A 36 -17.16 -33.05 -6.77
C VAL A 36 -17.92 -33.46 -8.02
N ALA A 37 -17.32 -34.32 -8.85
CA ALA A 37 -17.95 -34.92 -10.00
C ALA A 37 -18.16 -36.42 -9.74
N ASN A 38 -19.41 -36.87 -9.82
CA ASN A 38 -19.79 -38.27 -9.66
C ASN A 38 -20.22 -38.83 -11.01
N ASP A 39 -19.88 -40.08 -11.30
CA ASP A 39 -20.46 -40.81 -12.42
C ASP A 39 -21.66 -41.66 -11.98
N LYS A 40 -22.35 -42.25 -12.96
CA LYS A 40 -23.53 -43.10 -12.74
C LYS A 40 -23.21 -44.43 -12.06
N THR A 41 -21.93 -44.79 -11.97
CA THR A 41 -21.45 -46.03 -11.34
C THR A 41 -20.99 -45.81 -9.90
N GLY A 42 -21.04 -44.57 -9.39
CA GLY A 42 -20.66 -44.21 -8.03
C GLY A 42 -19.19 -43.80 -7.88
N CYS A 43 -18.41 -43.69 -8.97
CA CYS A 43 -17.07 -43.15 -8.92
C CYS A 43 -17.12 -41.62 -8.73
N SER A 44 -16.31 -41.08 -7.82
CA SER A 44 -16.26 -39.63 -7.54
C SER A 44 -14.85 -39.08 -7.71
N THR A 45 -14.73 -37.88 -8.30
CA THR A 45 -13.50 -37.11 -8.33
C THR A 45 -13.72 -35.75 -7.68
N ARG A 46 -12.74 -35.28 -6.91
CA ARG A 46 -12.81 -33.98 -6.22
C ARG A 46 -11.64 -33.07 -6.59
N ARG A 47 -11.93 -31.78 -6.71
CA ARG A 47 -10.94 -30.70 -6.85
C ARG A 47 -11.30 -29.58 -5.91
N SER A 48 -10.34 -29.18 -5.08
CA SER A 48 -10.53 -28.13 -4.09
C SER A 48 -9.67 -26.91 -4.43
N ALA A 49 -10.19 -25.73 -4.14
CA ALA A 49 -9.45 -24.48 -4.17
C ALA A 49 -9.76 -23.69 -2.89
N LYS A 50 -8.71 -23.15 -2.26
CA LYS A 50 -8.87 -22.29 -1.09
C LYS A 50 -9.02 -20.84 -1.56
N LEU A 51 -10.20 -20.28 -1.35
CA LEU A 51 -10.44 -18.84 -1.44
C LEU A 51 -10.05 -18.21 -0.11
N THR A 52 -8.95 -17.46 -0.11
CA THR A 52 -8.57 -16.64 1.04
C THR A 52 -8.91 -15.21 0.69
N ILE A 53 -9.77 -14.57 1.47
CA ILE A 53 -10.08 -13.16 1.34
C ILE A 53 -9.15 -12.41 2.28
N GLN A 54 -8.18 -11.71 1.72
CA GLN A 54 -7.39 -10.76 2.50
C GLN A 54 -8.17 -9.46 2.51
N ASN A 55 -8.71 -9.12 3.67
CA ASN A 55 -9.34 -7.82 3.90
C ASN A 55 -8.20 -6.81 4.02
N TRP A 56 -7.87 -6.16 2.91
CA TRP A 56 -7.04 -4.95 2.92
C TRP A 56 -7.94 -3.90 3.56
N GLY A 57 -7.87 -3.74 4.88
CA GLY A 57 -8.61 -2.69 5.59
C GLY A 57 -8.52 -1.36 4.84
N LYS A 58 -9.52 -0.48 5.03
CA LYS A 58 -9.65 0.81 4.32
C LYS A 58 -8.28 1.46 4.12
N HIS A 59 -8.01 2.08 2.96
CA HIS A 59 -6.72 2.73 2.70
C HIS A 59 -6.23 3.60 3.89
N GLU A 60 -7.16 4.26 4.58
CA GLU A 60 -6.95 5.02 5.84
C GLU A 60 -6.39 4.21 7.03
N THR A 61 -6.61 2.89 7.08
CA THR A 61 -6.09 1.98 8.11
C THR A 61 -4.58 1.80 8.01
N TYR A 62 -3.99 1.95 6.82
CA TYR A 62 -2.55 1.71 6.59
C TYR A 62 -1.78 2.94 6.14
N CYS A 63 -2.43 3.87 5.44
CA CYS A 63 -1.75 5.02 4.86
C CYS A 63 -1.24 5.99 5.94
N GLY A 64 -0.13 6.65 5.64
CA GLY A 64 0.40 7.74 6.46
C GLY A 64 0.85 7.35 7.87
N LYS A 65 0.94 6.05 8.18
CA LYS A 65 1.40 5.56 9.49
C LYS A 65 2.92 5.39 9.50
N SER A 66 3.58 6.06 10.43
CA SER A 66 5.02 6.04 10.67
C SER A 66 5.34 5.40 12.02
N TYR A 67 6.38 4.58 12.11
CA TYR A 67 6.78 3.86 13.32
C TYR A 67 8.31 3.86 13.48
N PRO A 68 8.94 5.01 13.82
CA PRO A 68 10.39 5.10 13.90
C PRO A 68 10.99 4.19 15.00
N ASP A 69 12.10 3.50 14.70
CA ASP A 69 12.71 2.48 15.59
C ASP A 69 13.23 3.04 16.93
N GLN A 70 13.40 4.36 17.07
CA GLN A 70 13.70 5.02 18.35
C GLN A 70 12.97 6.36 18.51
N ILE A 71 11.97 6.37 19.40
CA ILE A 71 11.46 7.59 20.04
C ILE A 71 12.43 7.93 21.18
N ASN A 72 13.66 8.34 20.87
CA ASN A 72 14.38 9.08 21.89
C ASN A 72 13.60 10.36 22.14
N GLU A 73 13.22 10.60 23.40
CA GLU A 73 12.83 11.92 23.93
C GLU A 73 14.01 12.91 23.88
N ASP A 74 14.83 12.86 22.83
CA ASP A 74 15.74 13.92 22.51
C ASP A 74 14.86 15.09 22.12
N LYS A 75 14.62 15.95 23.11
CA LYS A 75 13.93 17.23 23.06
C LYS A 75 13.77 17.68 21.61
N ALA A 76 12.52 17.79 21.14
CA ALA A 76 12.18 18.45 19.89
C ALA A 76 13.09 19.67 19.74
N SER A 77 14.13 19.54 18.94
CA SER A 77 15.05 20.62 18.66
C SER A 77 14.26 21.53 17.75
N HIS A 78 13.53 22.45 18.37
CA HIS A 78 13.15 23.67 17.71
C HIS A 78 14.44 24.19 17.07
N TYR A 79 14.42 24.31 15.74
CA TYR A 79 15.51 24.77 14.88
C TYR A 79 16.60 23.71 14.58
N ILE A 80 16.40 22.92 13.51
CA ILE A 80 17.52 22.44 12.70
C ILE A 80 17.34 22.99 11.29
N SER A 81 18.16 23.97 10.95
CA SER A 81 18.13 24.70 9.69
C SER A 81 18.97 24.04 8.58
N MET A 82 19.13 22.72 8.66
CA MET A 82 19.86 21.86 7.73
C MET A 82 19.18 20.48 7.78
N GLY A 83 19.09 19.77 6.66
CA GLY A 83 18.48 18.44 6.65
C GLY A 83 19.16 17.48 7.63
N SER A 84 18.45 16.44 8.05
CA SER A 84 18.95 15.41 8.96
C SER A 84 18.73 14.01 8.41
N ASP A 85 19.52 13.05 8.87
CA ASP A 85 19.32 11.63 8.58
C ASP A 85 17.90 11.20 9.01
N VAL A 86 17.16 10.58 8.09
CA VAL A 86 15.87 9.95 8.37
C VAL A 86 16.07 8.76 9.31
N LYS A 87 15.25 8.66 10.36
CA LYS A 87 15.27 7.47 11.22
C LYS A 87 14.68 6.27 10.46
N ALA A 88 15.18 5.08 10.79
CA ALA A 88 14.60 3.83 10.32
C ALA A 88 13.09 3.81 10.56
N ASN A 89 12.30 3.37 9.56
CA ASN A 89 10.83 3.28 9.59
C ASN A 89 10.04 4.59 9.71
N GLU A 90 10.72 5.74 9.64
CA GLU A 90 10.06 7.03 9.79
C GLU A 90 9.28 7.44 8.53
N ASN A 91 9.81 7.12 7.34
CA ASN A 91 9.21 7.48 6.05
C ASN A 91 9.00 6.25 5.14
N PRO A 92 8.16 5.28 5.54
CA PRO A 92 8.01 3.98 4.85
C PRO A 92 7.33 4.06 3.47
N TRP A 93 6.84 5.24 3.08
CA TRP A 93 6.28 5.53 1.76
C TRP A 93 7.31 6.11 0.79
N HIS A 94 8.47 6.55 1.26
CA HIS A 94 9.50 7.08 0.36
C HIS A 94 10.02 5.98 -0.55
N VAL A 95 10.22 6.33 -1.82
CA VAL A 95 10.86 5.45 -2.80
C VAL A 95 11.92 6.19 -3.58
N SER A 96 12.93 5.45 -4.01
CA SER A 96 14.03 5.95 -4.82
C SER A 96 13.96 5.40 -6.23
N LEU A 97 14.08 6.25 -7.25
CA LEU A 97 14.09 5.88 -8.65
C LEU A 97 15.53 5.85 -9.16
N TYR A 98 15.92 4.73 -9.73
CA TYR A 98 17.25 4.51 -10.29
C TYR A 98 17.18 4.19 -11.77
N ARG A 99 18.19 4.61 -12.52
CA ARG A 99 18.41 4.07 -13.87
C ARG A 99 19.19 2.77 -13.76
N LYS A 100 19.05 1.94 -14.79
CA LYS A 100 19.75 0.67 -14.85
C LYS A 100 21.26 0.88 -14.78
N ASN A 101 21.89 0.25 -13.78
CA ASN A 101 23.32 0.32 -13.43
C ASN A 101 23.77 1.55 -12.62
N ASP A 102 22.87 2.51 -12.34
CA ASP A 102 23.21 3.64 -11.47
C ASP A 102 23.25 3.18 -10.01
N GLN A 103 24.26 3.65 -9.28
CA GLN A 103 24.39 3.41 -7.84
C GLN A 103 23.67 4.48 -7.01
N ARG A 104 23.08 5.46 -7.69
CA ARG A 104 22.48 6.65 -7.09
C ARG A 104 21.11 6.93 -7.67
N PRO A 105 20.14 7.35 -6.85
CA PRO A 105 18.82 7.68 -7.34
C PRO A 105 18.88 9.00 -8.09
N PHE A 106 18.16 9.09 -9.21
CA PHE A 106 18.04 10.32 -9.98
C PHE A 106 16.81 11.13 -9.55
N CYS A 107 15.81 10.47 -8.96
CA CYS A 107 14.59 11.07 -8.43
C CYS A 107 14.06 10.24 -7.26
N GLY A 108 13.17 10.84 -6.47
CA GLY A 108 12.34 10.17 -5.49
C GLY A 108 10.91 9.92 -5.97
N GLY A 109 10.11 9.34 -5.08
CA GLY A 109 8.68 9.10 -5.27
C GLY A 109 8.00 8.84 -3.92
N SER A 110 6.68 8.69 -3.95
CA SER A 110 5.87 8.25 -2.81
C SER A 110 4.98 7.07 -3.19
N LEU A 111 5.00 6.00 -2.42
CA LEU A 111 4.07 4.87 -2.52
C LEU A 111 2.67 5.34 -2.10
N ILE A 112 1.66 5.17 -2.95
CA ILE A 112 0.26 5.57 -2.66
C ILE A 112 -0.69 4.39 -2.63
N SER A 113 -0.30 3.23 -3.17
CA SER A 113 -0.98 1.95 -3.00
C SER A 113 0.01 0.84 -3.27
N GLN A 114 -0.32 -0.43 -3.05
CA GLN A 114 0.60 -1.53 -3.33
C GLN A 114 1.17 -1.59 -4.76
N ARG A 115 0.50 -0.93 -5.71
CA ARG A 115 0.81 -1.00 -7.14
C ARG A 115 1.16 0.34 -7.75
N PHE A 116 1.00 1.44 -7.02
CA PHE A 116 1.21 2.78 -7.57
C PHE A 116 2.15 3.60 -6.71
N VAL A 117 3.10 4.21 -7.41
CA VAL A 117 3.98 5.26 -6.91
C VAL A 117 3.63 6.55 -7.65
N VAL A 118 3.57 7.65 -6.92
CA VAL A 118 3.48 9.01 -7.48
C VAL A 118 4.87 9.66 -7.45
N THR A 119 5.21 10.38 -8.52
CA THR A 119 6.48 11.12 -8.67
C THR A 119 6.25 12.34 -9.58
N ALA A 120 7.29 13.13 -9.82
CA ALA A 120 7.23 14.24 -10.75
C ALA A 120 7.27 13.74 -12.21
N ALA A 121 6.52 14.38 -13.11
CA ALA A 121 6.52 14.00 -14.52
C ALA A 121 7.85 14.28 -15.21
N HIS A 122 8.58 15.33 -14.80
CA HIS A 122 9.89 15.64 -15.36
C HIS A 122 10.92 14.54 -15.10
N CYS A 123 10.79 13.79 -13.99
CA CYS A 123 11.66 12.66 -13.67
C CYS A 123 11.56 11.54 -14.72
N ILE A 124 10.39 11.37 -15.32
CA ILE A 124 10.08 10.25 -16.23
C ILE A 124 9.89 10.68 -17.68
N THR A 125 10.34 11.90 -18.00
CA THR A 125 10.23 12.49 -19.34
C THR A 125 11.62 12.67 -19.94
N ASP A 126 12.02 11.75 -20.81
CA ASP A 126 13.21 11.89 -21.65
C ASP A 126 12.79 12.12 -23.11
N GLN A 127 13.39 13.11 -23.78
CA GLN A 127 13.09 13.42 -25.18
C GLN A 127 13.75 12.46 -26.17
N ASN A 128 14.75 11.70 -25.71
CA ASN A 128 15.54 10.82 -26.56
C ASN A 128 15.10 9.36 -26.46
N LEU A 129 14.25 9.02 -25.48
CA LEU A 129 13.80 7.65 -25.23
C LEU A 129 12.28 7.55 -25.40
N THR A 130 11.82 6.45 -26.00
CA THR A 130 10.40 6.10 -25.96
C THR A 130 10.03 5.62 -24.56
N ASP A 131 8.75 5.70 -24.21
CA ASP A 131 8.25 5.24 -22.91
C ASP A 131 8.60 3.78 -22.62
N GLU A 132 8.57 2.91 -23.62
CA GLU A 132 8.92 1.50 -23.43
C GLU A 132 10.38 1.32 -23.05
N VAL A 133 11.28 2.07 -23.70
CA VAL A 133 12.72 2.02 -23.40
C VAL A 133 13.00 2.65 -22.04
N PHE A 134 12.41 3.81 -21.77
CA PHE A 134 12.57 4.49 -20.49
C PHE A 134 12.09 3.61 -19.33
N LYS A 135 10.90 3.03 -19.46
CA LYS A 135 10.32 2.09 -18.50
C LYS A 135 11.23 0.89 -18.23
N ALA A 136 11.82 0.31 -19.27
CA ALA A 136 12.74 -0.82 -19.14
C ALA A 136 14.08 -0.44 -18.48
N SER A 137 14.40 0.86 -18.45
CA SER A 137 15.64 1.39 -17.87
C SER A 137 15.50 1.86 -16.42
N VAL A 138 14.30 1.88 -15.85
CA VAL A 138 14.04 2.38 -14.48
C VAL A 138 13.60 1.25 -13.55
N TRP A 139 14.14 1.25 -12.34
CA TRP A 139 13.60 0.49 -11.22
C TRP A 139 13.33 1.41 -10.02
N ILE A 140 12.37 0.98 -9.19
CA ILE A 140 11.93 1.69 -7.99
C ILE A 140 12.33 0.86 -6.78
N GLU A 141 12.88 1.53 -5.78
CA GLU A 141 13.35 0.89 -4.56
C GLU A 141 12.58 1.36 -3.33
N PHE A 142 12.20 0.39 -2.49
CA PHE A 142 11.43 0.57 -1.26
C PHE A 142 12.26 0.14 -0.04
N ALA A 143 11.89 0.60 1.15
CA ALA A 143 12.51 0.19 2.41
C ALA A 143 14.04 0.42 2.47
N SER A 144 14.57 1.40 1.72
CA SER A 144 15.98 1.78 1.81
C SER A 144 16.16 2.92 2.80
N GLN A 145 17.11 2.77 3.72
CA GLN A 145 17.60 3.86 4.58
C GLN A 145 18.78 4.61 3.93
N ASN A 146 19.34 4.04 2.87
CA ASN A 146 20.49 4.58 2.17
C ASN A 146 20.11 5.11 0.79
N CYS A 147 20.86 6.09 0.32
CA CYS A 147 20.77 6.62 -1.04
C CYS A 147 21.63 5.82 -2.03
N THR A 148 21.72 4.52 -1.77
CA THR A 148 22.35 3.48 -2.58
C THR A 148 21.46 2.24 -2.52
N PRO A 149 21.41 1.42 -3.57
CA PRO A 149 20.52 0.28 -3.58
C PRO A 149 20.79 -0.69 -2.42
N SER A 150 19.81 -0.85 -1.53
CA SER A 150 19.86 -1.72 -0.34
C SER A 150 18.50 -2.32 0.05
N GLY A 151 17.41 -1.87 -0.55
CA GLY A 151 16.05 -2.27 -0.25
C GLY A 151 15.40 -3.21 -1.27
N LEU A 152 14.08 -3.20 -1.31
CA LEU A 152 13.28 -4.03 -2.23
C LEU A 152 13.12 -3.32 -3.58
N GLY A 153 13.59 -3.95 -4.67
CA GLY A 153 13.40 -3.42 -6.02
C GLY A 153 12.09 -3.86 -6.70
N ARG A 154 11.48 -2.98 -7.49
CA ARG A 154 10.40 -3.28 -8.45
C ARG A 154 10.65 -2.60 -9.79
N GLY A 155 10.26 -3.26 -10.87
CA GLY A 155 10.23 -2.65 -12.20
C GLY A 155 8.99 -1.78 -12.40
N VAL A 156 8.97 -1.02 -13.50
CA VAL A 156 7.81 -0.22 -13.91
C VAL A 156 7.01 -0.97 -14.99
N LYS A 157 5.71 -1.15 -14.76
CA LYS A 157 4.77 -1.75 -15.72
C LYS A 157 4.21 -0.73 -16.71
N SER A 158 3.85 0.46 -16.24
CA SER A 158 3.40 1.56 -17.08
C SER A 158 3.70 2.92 -16.45
N ILE A 159 3.94 3.91 -17.30
CA ILE A 159 4.15 5.31 -16.94
C ILE A 159 2.89 6.08 -17.35
N ILE A 160 2.27 6.78 -16.41
CA ILE A 160 1.02 7.51 -16.62
C ILE A 160 1.25 8.97 -16.25
N ARG A 161 1.67 9.75 -17.25
CA ARG A 161 1.87 11.20 -17.12
C ARG A 161 0.54 11.92 -17.08
N HIS A 162 0.47 12.97 -16.28
CA HIS A 162 -0.67 13.88 -16.35
C HIS A 162 -0.78 14.49 -17.77
N PRO A 163 -1.97 14.49 -18.41
CA PRO A 163 -2.12 14.88 -19.81
C PRO A 163 -1.78 16.35 -20.08
N HIS A 164 -1.86 17.21 -19.06
CA HIS A 164 -1.52 18.63 -19.18
C HIS A 164 -0.03 18.93 -18.94
N TYR A 165 0.77 17.93 -18.55
CA TYR A 165 2.21 18.13 -18.39
C TYR A 165 2.91 18.25 -19.74
N SER A 166 3.77 19.27 -19.90
CA SER A 166 4.76 19.30 -20.97
C SER A 166 5.98 20.11 -20.57
N LYS A 167 7.12 19.92 -21.25
CA LYS A 167 8.30 20.79 -21.02
C LYS A 167 8.01 22.28 -21.28
N LYS A 168 7.00 22.60 -22.10
CA LYS A 168 6.60 23.97 -22.43
C LYS A 168 5.74 24.62 -21.34
N THR A 169 5.08 23.83 -20.50
CA THR A 169 4.22 24.33 -19.42
C THR A 169 5.00 24.74 -18.18
N LYS A 170 6.35 24.75 -18.25
CA LYS A 170 7.25 25.25 -17.19
C LYS A 170 6.93 24.63 -15.82
N PHE A 171 6.88 23.30 -15.78
CA PHE A 171 6.56 22.49 -14.59
C PHE A 171 5.10 22.57 -14.09
N ASP A 172 4.18 23.21 -14.82
CA ASP A 172 2.76 23.06 -14.51
C ASP A 172 2.29 21.63 -14.76
N SER A 173 1.44 21.12 -13.86
CA SER A 173 0.99 19.73 -13.83
C SER A 173 2.11 18.69 -13.77
N ASP A 174 3.23 18.99 -13.11
CA ASP A 174 4.39 18.11 -12.99
C ASP A 174 4.15 16.92 -12.04
N ILE A 175 3.35 15.97 -12.50
CA ILE A 175 2.97 14.75 -11.78
C ILE A 175 2.82 13.56 -12.73
N SER A 176 3.31 12.41 -12.29
CA SER A 176 3.16 11.13 -12.99
C SER A 176 2.92 10.00 -12.00
N LEU A 177 2.16 9.00 -12.44
CA LEU A 177 2.00 7.73 -11.74
C LEU A 177 2.84 6.65 -12.41
N LEU A 178 3.43 5.79 -11.60
CA LEU A 178 4.15 4.59 -12.02
C LEU A 178 3.39 3.37 -11.49
N GLU A 179 2.85 2.55 -12.40
CA GLU A 179 2.33 1.22 -12.03
C GLU A 179 3.51 0.27 -11.88
N LEU A 180 3.62 -0.42 -10.75
CA LEU A 180 4.68 -1.39 -10.49
C LEU A 180 4.48 -2.68 -11.33
N SER A 181 5.59 -3.32 -11.71
CA SER A 181 5.56 -4.66 -12.35
C SER A 181 4.83 -5.69 -11.50
N ASP A 182 5.12 -5.64 -10.19
CA ASP A 182 4.60 -6.54 -9.17
C ASP A 182 4.20 -5.71 -7.94
N PRO A 183 3.13 -6.09 -7.22
CA PRO A 183 2.73 -5.37 -6.03
C PRO A 183 3.81 -5.47 -4.93
N VAL A 184 3.76 -4.54 -3.99
CA VAL A 184 4.51 -4.61 -2.73
C VAL A 184 3.60 -5.11 -1.60
N GLU A 185 4.17 -5.87 -0.68
CA GLU A 185 3.51 -6.25 0.57
C GLU A 185 3.77 -5.19 1.62
N TYR A 186 2.72 -4.78 2.34
CA TYR A 186 2.88 -3.79 3.41
C TYR A 186 3.60 -4.39 4.61
N SER A 187 4.47 -3.57 5.22
CA SER A 187 5.25 -3.91 6.40
C SER A 187 5.47 -2.67 7.27
N LEU A 188 6.37 -2.72 8.25
CA LEU A 188 6.81 -1.52 8.96
C LEU A 188 7.65 -0.58 8.05
N TYR A 189 8.36 -1.15 7.09
CA TYR A 189 9.30 -0.44 6.21
C TYR A 189 8.66 0.01 4.88
N ILE A 190 7.50 -0.54 4.52
CA ILE A 190 6.80 -0.28 3.25
C ILE A 190 5.32 -0.03 3.56
N ARG A 191 4.88 1.23 3.45
CA ARG A 191 3.49 1.64 3.66
C ARG A 191 3.14 2.79 2.74
N PRO A 192 1.88 2.93 2.31
CA PRO A 192 1.51 4.05 1.47
C PRO A 192 1.41 5.36 2.29
N ILE A 193 1.59 6.50 1.65
CA ILE A 193 1.24 7.82 2.20
C ILE A 193 -0.25 8.09 1.97
N CYS A 194 -0.93 8.80 2.88
CA CYS A 194 -2.32 9.17 2.64
C CYS A 194 -2.42 10.28 1.60
N LEU A 195 -3.48 10.23 0.79
CA LEU A 195 -3.90 11.31 -0.10
C LEU A 195 -5.18 11.94 0.45
N GLN A 196 -5.38 13.21 0.16
CA GLN A 196 -6.57 13.97 0.54
C GLN A 196 -6.95 14.91 -0.61
N ASP A 197 -8.23 15.24 -0.71
CA ASP A 197 -8.71 16.21 -1.69
C ASP A 197 -8.10 17.62 -1.44
N TYR A 198 -8.29 18.50 -2.42
CA TYR A 198 -7.80 19.88 -2.32
C TYR A 198 -8.34 20.61 -1.08
N SER A 199 -9.63 20.43 -0.76
CA SER A 199 -10.29 21.10 0.38
C SER A 199 -9.64 20.73 1.71
N SER A 200 -9.42 19.44 1.93
CA SER A 200 -8.83 18.91 3.16
C SER A 200 -7.34 19.24 3.24
N THR A 201 -6.60 19.07 2.14
CA THR A 201 -5.16 19.42 2.09
C THR A 201 -4.95 20.91 2.31
N SER A 202 -5.81 21.78 1.76
CA SER A 202 -5.72 23.23 1.97
C SER A 202 -5.94 23.66 3.42
N LYS A 203 -6.88 23.02 4.12
CA LYS A 203 -7.07 23.23 5.57
C LYS A 203 -5.83 22.83 6.36
N LEU A 204 -5.18 21.71 5.97
CA LEU A 204 -3.93 21.29 6.57
C LEU A 204 -2.79 22.27 6.30
N MET A 205 -2.66 22.79 5.07
CA MET A 205 -1.63 23.78 4.73
C MET A 205 -1.77 25.07 5.55
N ILE A 206 -2.99 25.56 5.74
CA ILE A 206 -3.25 26.74 6.58
C ILE A 206 -2.88 26.46 8.04
N GLY A 207 -3.19 25.29 8.57
CA GLY A 207 -2.73 24.87 9.90
C GLY A 207 -1.21 24.68 9.98
N ALA A 208 -0.62 24.11 8.92
CA ALA A 208 0.80 23.78 8.77
C ALA A 208 1.70 25.00 8.57
N SER A 209 1.12 26.17 8.32
CA SER A 209 1.83 27.46 8.42
C SER A 209 2.45 27.66 9.83
N ARG A 210 2.01 26.88 10.83
CA ARG A 210 2.57 26.87 12.19
C ARG A 210 3.35 25.60 12.54
N SER A 211 3.06 24.45 11.92
CA SER A 211 3.67 23.15 12.27
C SER A 211 4.76 22.64 11.32
N HIS A 212 5.01 23.33 10.19
CA HIS A 212 5.94 22.92 9.13
C HIS A 212 5.53 21.59 8.44
N GLY A 213 5.87 21.45 7.16
CA GLY A 213 5.78 20.18 6.44
C GLY A 213 7.14 19.51 6.32
N LYS A 214 7.16 18.22 6.02
CA LYS A 214 8.37 17.41 5.92
C LYS A 214 8.66 17.02 4.48
N ALA A 215 9.84 17.36 3.95
CA ALA A 215 10.33 16.86 2.67
C ALA A 215 11.40 15.78 2.91
N VAL A 216 11.44 14.76 2.05
CA VAL A 216 12.34 13.61 2.20
C VAL A 216 12.94 13.22 0.86
N GLY A 217 14.25 12.98 0.84
CA GLY A 217 14.93 12.53 -0.38
C GLY A 217 16.43 12.31 -0.24
N CYS A 218 17.02 11.97 -1.39
CA CYS A 218 18.43 11.65 -1.58
C CYS A 218 19.15 12.71 -2.43
N GLY A 219 18.60 13.93 -2.45
CA GLY A 219 19.15 15.05 -3.15
C GLY A 219 20.45 15.54 -2.53
N VAL A 220 21.21 16.27 -3.33
CA VAL A 220 22.51 16.81 -2.97
C VAL A 220 22.39 17.70 -1.72
N VAL A 221 23.17 17.40 -0.68
CA VAL A 221 23.10 18.10 0.62
C VAL A 221 24.01 19.33 0.71
N ASN A 222 24.90 19.55 -0.26
CA ASN A 222 25.89 20.63 -0.23
C ASN A 222 26.24 21.17 -1.62
N GLN A 223 26.86 22.36 -1.67
CA GLN A 223 27.36 22.97 -2.91
C GLN A 223 28.47 22.15 -3.61
N VAL A 224 28.97 21.08 -2.97
CA VAL A 224 30.00 20.18 -3.51
C VAL A 224 29.38 19.16 -4.48
N GLY A 225 28.05 19.05 -4.56
CA GLY A 225 27.38 18.22 -5.56
C GLY A 225 27.26 16.74 -5.18
N LEU A 226 27.57 16.36 -3.94
CA LEU A 226 27.50 14.96 -3.51
C LEU A 226 26.15 14.66 -2.84
N GLN A 227 25.50 13.59 -3.33
CA GLN A 227 24.32 13.02 -2.67
C GLN A 227 24.71 12.41 -1.32
N PRO A 228 23.83 12.44 -0.32
CA PRO A 228 24.08 11.86 1.00
C PRO A 228 24.12 10.33 0.93
N TRP A 229 24.73 9.68 1.92
CA TRP A 229 24.75 8.21 1.97
C TRP A 229 23.45 7.66 2.55
N LYS A 230 22.87 8.37 3.50
CA LYS A 230 21.58 8.07 4.12
C LYS A 230 20.50 8.99 3.59
N LEU A 231 19.27 8.49 3.59
CA LEU A 231 18.08 9.27 3.27
C LEU A 231 17.98 10.49 4.20
N GLN A 232 17.69 11.66 3.65
CA GLN A 232 17.61 12.90 4.40
C GLN A 232 16.18 13.40 4.48
N GLU A 233 15.89 14.15 5.54
CA GLU A 233 14.65 14.89 5.70
C GLU A 233 14.89 16.34 6.12
N ILE A 234 13.93 17.20 5.80
CA ILE A 234 13.94 18.61 6.20
C ILE A 234 12.51 19.09 6.51
N MET A 235 12.39 19.91 7.54
CA MET A 235 11.14 20.58 7.90
C MET A 235 11.09 21.97 7.26
N LEU A 236 10.06 22.23 6.45
CA LEU A 236 9.88 23.48 5.72
C LEU A 236 8.52 24.10 6.04
N PRO A 237 8.45 25.40 6.31
CA PRO A 237 7.17 26.06 6.53
C PRO A 237 6.42 26.14 5.20
N TYR A 238 5.12 25.84 5.23
CA TYR A 238 4.25 26.16 4.10
C TYR A 238 4.22 27.67 3.89
N VAL A 239 4.29 28.10 2.63
CA VAL A 239 4.25 29.51 2.25
C VAL A 239 2.92 29.78 1.55
N HIS A 240 2.27 30.87 1.94
CA HIS A 240 0.96 31.20 1.39
C HIS A 240 1.04 31.47 -0.11
N ARG A 241 -0.03 31.07 -0.82
CA ARG A 241 -0.17 31.18 -2.28
C ARG A 241 0.22 32.55 -2.84
N HIS A 242 -0.20 33.65 -2.21
CA HIS A 242 0.10 34.99 -2.68
C HIS A 242 1.61 35.28 -2.63
N GLU A 243 2.30 34.83 -1.59
CA GLU A 243 3.73 35.03 -1.42
C GLU A 243 4.55 34.20 -2.41
N CYS A 244 4.15 32.94 -2.67
CA CYS A 244 4.72 32.12 -3.74
C CYS A 244 4.54 32.79 -5.12
N ASN A 245 3.36 33.37 -5.37
CA ASN A 245 3.09 34.06 -6.62
C ASN A 245 3.98 35.31 -6.79
N GLU A 246 4.12 36.12 -5.74
CA GLU A 246 5.01 37.28 -5.77
C GLU A 246 6.47 36.88 -6.01
N ASP A 247 6.93 35.78 -5.40
CA ASP A 247 8.30 35.26 -5.55
C ASP A 247 8.62 34.88 -7.00
N LEU A 248 7.66 34.30 -7.74
CA LEU A 248 7.86 33.92 -9.14
C LEU A 248 7.70 35.05 -10.15
N LYS A 249 7.14 36.21 -9.80
CA LYS A 249 6.88 37.31 -10.76
C LYS A 249 8.13 37.84 -11.46
N SER A 250 9.28 37.76 -10.80
CA SER A 250 10.58 38.20 -11.35
C SER A 250 11.23 37.16 -12.26
N THR A 251 10.59 36.00 -12.44
CA THR A 251 11.16 34.84 -13.11
C THR A 251 10.41 34.52 -14.41
N ILE A 252 10.89 33.53 -15.16
CA ILE A 252 10.17 33.05 -16.34
C ILE A 252 9.00 32.12 -15.98
N TYR A 253 8.84 31.69 -14.73
CA TYR A 253 7.83 30.72 -14.31
C TYR A 253 6.52 31.41 -13.93
N ASN A 254 5.40 30.74 -14.18
CA ASN A 254 4.08 31.21 -13.77
C ASN A 254 3.58 30.35 -12.62
N PHE A 255 3.14 30.97 -11.54
CA PHE A 255 2.56 30.26 -10.41
C PHE A 255 1.08 29.90 -10.69
N THR A 256 0.73 28.62 -10.65
CA THR A 256 -0.62 28.11 -10.93
C THR A 256 -1.24 27.45 -9.70
N ASP A 257 -2.55 27.15 -9.71
CA ASP A 257 -3.21 26.45 -8.58
C ASP A 257 -2.65 25.04 -8.36
N ASN A 258 -2.04 24.46 -9.39
CA ASN A 258 -1.36 23.17 -9.37
C ASN A 258 -0.02 23.19 -8.62
N MET A 259 0.37 24.34 -8.06
CA MET A 259 1.63 24.52 -7.36
C MET A 259 1.42 25.01 -5.92
N ILE A 260 2.29 24.54 -5.03
CA ILE A 260 2.50 25.09 -3.68
C ILE A 260 3.99 25.39 -3.51
N CYS A 261 4.35 26.25 -2.55
CA CYS A 261 5.74 26.45 -2.19
C CYS A 261 5.94 26.34 -0.67
N ALA A 262 7.15 25.95 -0.29
CA ALA A 262 7.56 25.83 1.10
C ALA A 262 9.04 26.19 1.23
N GLY A 263 9.42 26.69 2.42
CA GLY A 263 10.80 27.01 2.74
C GLY A 263 10.99 28.40 3.31
N TYR A 264 12.24 28.75 3.58
CA TYR A 264 12.63 30.00 4.21
C TYR A 264 13.28 30.95 3.21
N LYS A 265 12.86 32.22 3.17
CA LYS A 265 13.49 33.30 2.37
C LYS A 265 14.94 33.64 2.76
N LYS A 266 15.55 32.94 3.72
CA LYS A 266 16.88 33.26 4.26
C LYS A 266 17.61 31.97 4.64
N ARG A 267 18.57 31.53 3.82
CA ARG A 267 19.73 30.63 4.12
C ARG A 267 19.54 29.40 5.04
N TYR A 268 18.37 28.78 5.12
CA TYR A 268 18.13 27.68 6.07
C TYR A 268 17.62 26.42 5.37
N GLY A 269 18.53 25.66 4.76
CA GLY A 269 18.25 24.37 4.14
C GLY A 269 17.27 24.44 2.97
N ASP A 270 17.44 23.56 2.00
CA ASP A 270 16.60 23.56 0.80
C ASP A 270 16.48 22.14 0.24
N VAL A 271 15.44 21.92 -0.56
CA VAL A 271 15.33 20.71 -1.36
C VAL A 271 16.18 20.87 -2.61
N CYS A 272 16.92 19.84 -3.01
CA CYS A 272 17.98 19.97 -4.01
C CYS A 272 17.90 18.90 -5.10
N HIS A 273 18.81 18.99 -6.07
CA HIS A 273 18.96 18.01 -7.15
C HIS A 273 19.02 16.57 -6.60
N GLY A 274 18.11 15.70 -7.07
CA GLY A 274 17.98 14.32 -6.62
C GLY A 274 16.85 14.09 -5.61
N ASP A 275 16.25 15.15 -5.06
CA ASP A 275 14.99 15.08 -4.30
C ASP A 275 13.75 15.15 -5.20
N SER A 276 13.92 15.57 -6.46
CA SER A 276 12.85 15.65 -7.46
C SER A 276 11.95 14.42 -7.46
N GLY A 277 10.63 14.63 -7.43
CA GLY A 277 9.64 13.56 -7.35
C GLY A 277 9.41 13.00 -5.95
N GLY A 278 10.26 13.32 -4.97
CA GLY A 278 10.06 13.02 -3.55
C GLY A 278 8.82 13.71 -2.97
N GLY A 279 8.38 13.25 -1.80
CA GLY A 279 7.18 13.75 -1.14
C GLY A 279 7.44 14.93 -0.21
N PHE A 280 6.48 15.87 -0.19
CA PHE A 280 6.31 16.87 0.85
C PHE A 280 5.03 16.55 1.64
N MET A 281 5.20 16.12 2.88
CA MET A 281 4.13 15.61 3.72
C MET A 281 3.73 16.60 4.82
N LEU A 282 2.44 16.62 5.14
CA LEU A 282 1.88 17.32 6.29
C LEU A 282 1.37 16.31 7.29
N GLU A 283 1.61 16.57 8.57
CA GLU A 283 1.04 15.77 9.64
C GLU A 283 -0.45 16.12 9.83
N LEU A 284 -1.27 15.09 10.03
CA LEU A 284 -2.64 15.13 10.55
C LEU A 284 -2.59 14.80 12.05
N PRO A 285 -2.48 15.81 12.93
CA PRO A 285 -2.18 15.55 14.34
C PRO A 285 -3.30 14.78 15.03
N GLN A 286 -4.56 15.00 14.65
CA GLN A 286 -5.70 14.34 15.28
C GLN A 286 -5.74 12.83 15.02
N LYS A 287 -5.10 12.35 13.95
CA LYS A 287 -5.11 10.94 13.55
C LYS A 287 -3.72 10.27 13.65
N PHE A 288 -2.67 11.02 14.00
CA PHE A 288 -1.28 10.58 13.93
C PHE A 288 -0.99 9.93 12.56
N MET A 289 -1.23 10.69 11.49
CA MET A 289 -1.03 10.25 10.11
C MET A 289 -0.34 11.33 9.30
N TRP A 290 0.32 10.94 8.22
CA TRP A 290 0.92 11.85 7.25
C TRP A 290 0.12 11.86 5.96
N VAL A 291 -0.02 13.04 5.37
CA VAL A 291 -0.68 13.27 4.09
C VAL A 291 0.32 13.86 3.11
N LEU A 292 0.34 13.35 1.89
CA LEU A 292 1.15 13.92 0.81
C LEU A 292 0.47 15.21 0.32
N ALA A 293 1.07 16.37 0.62
CA ALA A 293 0.57 17.65 0.15
C ALA A 293 1.26 18.10 -1.14
N GLY A 294 2.54 17.78 -1.28
CA GLY A 294 3.36 18.20 -2.41
C GLY A 294 4.24 17.10 -2.99
N ILE A 295 4.62 17.25 -4.25
CA ILE A 295 5.70 16.49 -4.90
C ILE A 295 6.80 17.47 -5.26
N VAL A 296 8.05 17.18 -4.89
CA VAL A 296 9.21 18.04 -5.23
C VAL A 296 9.28 18.20 -6.75
N SER A 297 9.15 19.43 -7.24
CA SER A 297 9.09 19.71 -8.69
C SER A 297 10.29 20.51 -9.16
N PHE A 298 10.46 21.75 -8.70
CA PHE A 298 11.58 22.58 -9.12
C PHE A 298 12.01 23.59 -8.05
N GLY A 299 13.24 24.06 -8.22
CA GLY A 299 13.86 25.15 -7.48
C GLY A 299 14.93 25.79 -8.37
N PHE A 300 15.44 26.96 -7.97
CA PHE A 300 16.41 27.70 -8.80
C PHE A 300 17.84 27.23 -8.57
N ASN A 301 18.27 27.24 -7.31
CA ASN A 301 19.56 26.73 -6.88
C ASN A 301 19.38 26.19 -5.47
N CYS A 302 20.12 25.14 -5.12
CA CYS A 302 20.08 24.62 -3.77
C CYS A 302 20.63 25.66 -2.78
N ASN A 303 19.84 25.98 -1.75
CA ASN A 303 20.11 27.05 -0.80
C ASN A 303 20.09 28.46 -1.43
N SER A 304 19.29 28.67 -2.47
CA SER A 304 19.05 30.01 -3.02
C SER A 304 18.41 30.89 -1.94
N PRO A 305 19.02 32.00 -1.52
CA PRO A 305 18.41 32.89 -0.55
C PRO A 305 17.20 33.64 -1.12
N ASP A 306 17.02 33.63 -2.44
CA ASP A 306 16.10 34.54 -3.12
C ASP A 306 14.78 33.88 -3.55
N HIS A 307 14.65 32.55 -3.41
CA HIS A 307 13.48 31.82 -3.88
C HIS A 307 13.10 30.65 -2.97
N TYR A 308 11.82 30.30 -2.95
CA TYR A 308 11.31 29.09 -2.29
C TYR A 308 11.54 27.82 -3.13
N THR A 309 11.33 26.65 -2.52
CA THR A 309 11.13 25.41 -3.27
C THR A 309 9.67 25.26 -3.68
N TYR A 310 9.45 24.83 -4.92
CA TYR A 310 8.14 24.66 -5.52
C TYR A 310 7.80 23.18 -5.67
N PHE A 311 6.57 22.85 -5.28
CA PHE A 311 6.04 21.50 -5.30
C PHE A 311 4.74 21.46 -6.11
N THR A 312 4.48 20.32 -6.75
CA THR A 312 3.17 20.05 -7.37
C THR A 312 2.13 19.84 -6.26
N ASN A 313 1.02 20.56 -6.32
CA ASN A 313 -0.08 20.51 -5.35
C ASN A 313 -0.90 19.22 -5.50
N VAL A 314 -0.60 18.19 -4.71
CA VAL A 314 -1.22 16.86 -4.87
C VAL A 314 -2.74 16.89 -4.70
N GLY A 315 -3.25 17.76 -3.82
CA GLY A 315 -4.69 17.88 -3.59
C GLY A 315 -5.48 18.30 -4.85
N MET A 316 -4.85 19.06 -5.77
CA MET A 316 -5.47 19.43 -7.06
C MET A 316 -5.57 18.27 -8.04
N PHE A 317 -4.76 17.23 -7.85
CA PHE A 317 -4.71 16.05 -8.71
C PHE A 317 -5.39 14.84 -8.10
N TYR A 318 -6.00 14.98 -6.92
CA TYR A 318 -6.59 13.86 -6.16
C TYR A 318 -7.52 12.99 -7.02
N ASP A 319 -8.51 13.62 -7.68
CA ASP A 319 -9.49 12.90 -8.51
C ASP A 319 -8.83 12.20 -9.71
N TRP A 320 -7.82 12.83 -10.32
CA TRP A 320 -7.06 12.22 -11.40
C TRP A 320 -6.29 10.99 -10.92
N ILE A 321 -5.58 11.10 -9.78
CA ILE A 321 -4.86 9.98 -9.18
C ILE A 321 -5.84 8.85 -8.87
N ASP A 322 -6.97 9.16 -8.24
CA ASP A 322 -7.94 8.15 -7.81
C ASP A 322 -8.63 7.47 -8.98
N SER A 323 -8.95 8.20 -10.06
CA SER A 323 -9.52 7.60 -11.28
C SER A 323 -8.65 6.50 -11.91
N ILE A 324 -7.33 6.55 -11.66
CA ILE A 324 -6.33 5.61 -12.18
C ILE A 324 -5.98 4.54 -11.14
N ALA A 325 -5.56 4.98 -9.96
CA ALA A 325 -5.02 4.12 -8.92
C ALA A 325 -6.11 3.49 -8.06
N LYS A 326 -7.35 4.00 -8.11
CA LYS A 326 -8.55 3.45 -7.47
C LYS A 326 -8.32 3.14 -5.99
N PHE A 327 -7.71 4.09 -5.28
CA PHE A 327 -7.36 3.90 -3.87
C PHE A 327 -8.52 4.28 -2.94
N THR A 328 -9.52 5.02 -3.45
CA THR A 328 -10.80 5.27 -2.75
C THR A 328 -11.88 4.26 -3.11
N ASP A 329 -11.78 3.62 -4.28
CA ASP A 329 -12.74 2.62 -4.75
C ASP A 329 -12.77 1.45 -3.76
N GLU A 330 -13.74 1.47 -2.86
CA GLU A 330 -14.23 0.37 -2.02
C GLU A 330 -14.82 -0.76 -2.88
N ASN A 331 -14.06 -1.25 -3.86
CA ASN A 331 -14.19 -2.57 -4.44
C ASN A 331 -12.84 -3.27 -4.28
N VAL A 332 -12.63 -3.76 -3.05
CA VAL A 332 -11.70 -4.82 -2.64
C VAL A 332 -11.08 -5.54 -3.85
N THR A 333 -9.96 -5.04 -4.37
CA THR A 333 -9.15 -5.79 -5.33
C THR A 333 -8.41 -6.86 -4.54
N LEU A 334 -9.01 -8.04 -4.49
CA LEU A 334 -8.39 -9.25 -3.96
C LEU A 334 -7.30 -9.72 -4.90
N ASP A 335 -6.04 -9.52 -4.52
CA ASP A 335 -4.93 -10.26 -5.09
C ASP A 335 -4.97 -11.70 -4.54
N PHE A 336 -5.34 -12.66 -5.38
CA PHE A 336 -5.47 -14.07 -5.01
C PHE A 336 -4.15 -14.83 -5.21
N LEU A 337 -3.56 -15.34 -4.13
CA LEU A 337 -2.52 -16.39 -4.19
C LEU A 337 -3.18 -17.76 -4.25
N ILE A 338 -3.20 -18.39 -5.43
CA ILE A 338 -3.64 -19.78 -5.58
C ILE A 338 -2.44 -20.71 -5.36
N ASN A 339 -2.35 -21.30 -4.17
CA ASN A 339 -1.40 -22.39 -3.92
C ASN A 339 -2.07 -23.72 -4.30
N THR A 340 -1.81 -24.23 -5.49
CA THR A 340 -2.25 -25.59 -5.86
C THR A 340 -1.31 -26.61 -5.24
N SER A 341 -1.63 -27.12 -4.05
CA SER A 341 -0.99 -28.37 -3.59
C SER A 341 -1.56 -29.52 -4.41
N ARG A 342 -0.71 -30.15 -5.24
CA ARG A 342 -0.98 -31.51 -5.73
C ARG A 342 -0.78 -32.45 -4.54
N GLU A 343 -1.81 -32.65 -3.73
CA GLU A 343 -1.88 -33.87 -2.94
C GLU A 343 -2.16 -35.02 -3.92
N ARG A 344 -1.10 -35.78 -4.18
CA ARG A 344 -1.15 -37.01 -4.95
C ARG A 344 -1.81 -38.04 -4.04
N ASP A 345 -3.09 -38.31 -4.27
CA ASP A 345 -3.77 -39.45 -3.68
C ASP A 345 -3.06 -40.73 -4.17
N PRO A 346 -2.49 -41.57 -3.29
CA PRO A 346 -1.73 -42.73 -3.70
C PRO A 346 -2.67 -43.92 -3.94
N GLU A 347 -3.62 -43.79 -4.86
CA GLU A 347 -4.25 -44.95 -5.51
C GLU A 347 -5.09 -44.51 -6.72
N SER A 348 -4.97 -45.27 -7.81
CA SER A 348 -5.67 -45.17 -9.10
C SER A 348 -5.05 -44.25 -10.17
N GLY A 349 -4.53 -44.94 -11.19
CA GLY A 349 -4.00 -44.37 -12.43
C GLY A 349 -5.08 -43.86 -13.39
N ILE A 350 -4.56 -43.27 -14.46
CA ILE A 350 -5.27 -42.62 -15.56
C ILE A 350 -6.48 -43.43 -16.06
N MET A 351 -7.66 -42.82 -16.09
CA MET A 351 -8.85 -43.34 -16.78
C MET A 351 -9.48 -42.29 -17.70
N ARG A 352 -9.64 -42.66 -18.98
CA ARG A 352 -10.34 -41.90 -20.03
C ARG A 352 -11.82 -42.28 -20.00
N VAL A 353 -12.73 -41.30 -20.05
CA VAL A 353 -14.17 -41.56 -20.24
C VAL A 353 -14.75 -40.65 -21.35
N THR A 354 -15.55 -41.28 -22.22
CA THR A 354 -16.18 -40.77 -23.44
C THR A 354 -17.64 -40.35 -23.22
N ASN A 355 -18.04 -39.25 -23.89
CA ASN A 355 -19.38 -38.75 -24.27
C ASN A 355 -20.64 -39.04 -23.42
N GLY A 356 -21.37 -37.95 -23.11
CA GLY A 356 -22.79 -37.98 -22.75
C GLY A 356 -23.38 -36.65 -22.26
N SER A 357 -23.86 -35.84 -23.22
CA SER A 357 -24.98 -34.86 -23.16
C SER A 357 -25.05 -33.71 -22.12
N ASN A 358 -24.90 -32.49 -22.66
CA ASN A 358 -25.53 -31.18 -22.39
C ASN A 358 -26.26 -30.89 -21.06
N LEU A 359 -25.78 -29.85 -20.34
CA LEU A 359 -26.55 -29.04 -19.39
C LEU A 359 -26.12 -27.56 -19.52
N THR A 360 -27.08 -26.68 -19.82
CA THR A 360 -26.92 -25.22 -19.95
C THR A 360 -27.12 -24.49 -18.62
N SER A 361 -26.46 -23.35 -18.51
CA SER A 361 -26.19 -22.48 -17.36
C SER A 361 -27.39 -21.71 -16.76
N ALA A 362 -27.44 -21.60 -15.43
CA ALA A 362 -27.79 -20.37 -14.69
C ALA A 362 -27.55 -20.55 -13.17
N ALA A 363 -26.92 -19.57 -12.52
CA ALA A 363 -27.10 -19.34 -11.08
C ALA A 363 -26.75 -17.88 -10.74
N THR A 364 -27.81 -17.11 -10.47
CA THR A 364 -27.79 -15.79 -9.84
C THR A 364 -28.30 -16.00 -8.41
N LYS A 365 -27.62 -15.41 -7.42
CA LYS A 365 -27.95 -15.33 -5.98
C LYS A 365 -28.18 -16.66 -5.24
N ALA A 366 -27.41 -16.86 -4.18
CA ALA A 366 -27.64 -17.89 -3.17
C ALA A 366 -29.02 -17.69 -2.53
N SER A 367 -29.98 -18.55 -2.91
CA SER A 367 -31.13 -18.95 -2.12
C SER A 367 -31.89 -20.02 -2.91
N THR A 368 -32.29 -21.09 -2.20
CA THR A 368 -33.15 -22.20 -2.62
C THR A 368 -32.56 -23.32 -3.50
N GLN A 369 -32.77 -24.54 -2.97
CA GLN A 369 -32.62 -25.83 -3.64
C GLN A 369 -33.34 -25.83 -5.00
N SER A 370 -32.69 -26.36 -6.03
CA SER A 370 -33.40 -26.91 -7.19
C SER A 370 -32.70 -28.17 -7.71
N THR A 371 -33.47 -29.23 -7.81
CA THR A 371 -33.10 -30.55 -8.35
C THR A 371 -33.50 -30.65 -9.82
N VAL A 372 -32.54 -30.73 -10.74
CA VAL A 372 -32.66 -31.51 -12.00
C VAL A 372 -31.26 -31.95 -12.44
N GLY A 373 -31.05 -33.27 -12.63
CA GLY A 373 -29.95 -33.83 -13.45
C GLY A 373 -28.61 -34.17 -12.78
N GLN A 374 -28.64 -34.90 -11.65
CA GLN A 374 -27.53 -35.66 -11.02
C GLN A 374 -26.06 -35.24 -11.32
N ALA A 375 -25.68 -34.06 -10.83
CA ALA A 375 -24.37 -33.84 -10.21
C ALA A 375 -24.62 -33.03 -8.93
N LYS A 376 -24.50 -33.65 -7.76
CA LYS A 376 -24.64 -32.95 -6.48
C LYS A 376 -23.34 -32.18 -6.21
N VAL A 377 -23.38 -30.87 -6.38
CA VAL A 377 -22.35 -29.95 -5.87
C VAL A 377 -22.75 -29.58 -4.44
N SER A 378 -22.06 -30.15 -3.45
CA SER A 378 -22.22 -29.79 -2.04
C SER A 378 -21.11 -28.81 -1.65
N VAL A 379 -21.49 -27.57 -1.32
CA VAL A 379 -20.59 -26.53 -0.79
C VAL A 379 -20.72 -26.54 0.73
N THR A 380 -19.63 -26.80 1.44
CA THR A 380 -19.54 -26.72 2.91
C THR A 380 -18.56 -25.62 3.30
N THR A 381 -19.06 -24.52 3.86
CA THR A 381 -18.29 -23.42 4.43
C THR A 381 -17.85 -23.75 5.86
N PRO A 382 -16.58 -23.52 6.27
CA PRO A 382 -16.19 -23.58 7.67
C PRO A 382 -16.39 -22.19 8.31
N THR A 383 -17.39 -22.07 9.17
CA THR A 383 -17.54 -20.87 10.03
C THR A 383 -16.42 -20.82 11.06
N ALA A 384 -15.75 -19.66 11.19
CA ALA A 384 -14.92 -19.35 12.36
C ALA A 384 -15.71 -19.66 13.64
N THR A 385 -15.08 -20.37 14.58
CA THR A 385 -15.67 -20.76 15.86
C THR A 385 -16.22 -19.51 16.58
N PRO A 386 -17.51 -19.47 16.96
CA PRO A 386 -18.14 -18.29 17.56
C PRO A 386 -17.40 -17.70 18.77
N VAL A 387 -16.66 -18.55 19.49
CA VAL A 387 -15.78 -18.22 20.61
C VAL A 387 -14.75 -17.14 20.25
N CYS A 388 -14.14 -17.23 19.06
CA CYS A 388 -13.04 -16.36 18.64
C CYS A 388 -13.49 -14.98 18.14
N ARG A 389 -14.78 -14.65 18.25
CA ARG A 389 -15.32 -13.31 17.94
C ARG A 389 -15.72 -12.52 19.17
N GLN A 390 -15.62 -13.12 20.36
CA GLN A 390 -15.96 -12.44 21.61
C GLN A 390 -14.79 -11.55 22.07
N GLU A 391 -15.05 -10.43 22.73
CA GLU A 391 -13.99 -9.61 23.34
C GLU A 391 -13.39 -10.29 24.58
N ARG A 392 -12.23 -9.82 25.06
CA ARG A 392 -11.70 -10.30 26.36
C ARG A 392 -12.57 -9.81 27.51
N VAL A 393 -12.87 -10.68 28.48
CA VAL A 393 -13.60 -10.30 29.70
C VAL A 393 -12.84 -10.75 30.94
N GLN A 394 -12.38 -9.81 31.75
CA GLN A 394 -11.66 -10.10 33.00
C GLN A 394 -12.55 -10.72 34.07
N GLY A 395 -13.84 -10.39 34.09
CA GLY A 395 -14.77 -10.80 35.14
C GLY A 395 -14.63 -9.99 36.43
N PRO A 396 -15.56 -10.13 37.40
CA PRO A 396 -15.64 -9.27 38.59
C PRO A 396 -14.71 -9.70 39.74
N CYS A 397 -14.13 -10.90 39.69
CA CYS A 397 -13.19 -11.36 40.71
C CYS A 397 -11.83 -10.67 40.57
N LYS A 398 -11.04 -10.66 41.66
CA LYS A 398 -9.80 -9.88 41.78
C LYS A 398 -8.50 -10.69 41.72
N ALA A 399 -8.56 -11.96 41.30
CA ALA A 399 -7.34 -12.72 41.03
C ALA A 399 -6.66 -12.16 39.76
N SER A 400 -5.34 -12.34 39.63
CA SER A 400 -4.61 -11.98 38.42
C SER A 400 -4.06 -13.24 37.77
N LEU A 401 -4.93 -13.99 37.09
CA LEU A 401 -4.55 -15.23 36.41
C LEU A 401 -4.16 -14.93 34.96
N PRO A 402 -2.94 -15.27 34.52
CA PRO A 402 -2.55 -15.10 33.13
C PRO A 402 -3.37 -16.05 32.23
N ARG A 403 -4.07 -15.48 31.26
CA ARG A 403 -4.89 -16.19 30.26
C ARG A 403 -4.65 -15.61 28.89
N TYR A 404 -5.05 -16.32 27.85
CA TYR A 404 -4.93 -15.87 26.46
C TYR A 404 -6.32 -15.66 25.86
N PHE A 405 -6.49 -14.62 25.07
CA PHE A 405 -7.69 -14.41 24.26
C PHE A 405 -7.26 -14.18 22.82
N TYR A 406 -8.11 -14.59 21.88
CA TYR A 406 -7.91 -14.28 20.48
C TYR A 406 -8.38 -12.85 20.21
N ASN A 407 -7.45 -11.98 19.81
CA ASN A 407 -7.77 -10.63 19.40
C ASN A 407 -8.09 -10.62 17.90
N TYR A 408 -9.38 -10.49 17.58
CA TYR A 408 -9.85 -10.48 16.20
C TYR A 408 -9.26 -9.34 15.36
N ASN A 409 -8.94 -8.20 15.98
CA ASN A 409 -8.41 -7.03 15.27
C ASN A 409 -6.95 -7.22 14.84
N THR A 410 -6.16 -7.97 15.62
CA THR A 410 -4.73 -8.20 15.35
C THR A 410 -4.49 -9.55 14.69
N GLY A 411 -5.40 -10.51 14.88
CA GLY A 411 -5.29 -11.89 14.41
C GLY A 411 -4.34 -12.75 15.26
N PHE A 412 -3.95 -12.26 16.44
CA PHE A 412 -3.04 -12.92 17.38
C PHE A 412 -3.77 -13.35 18.66
N CYS A 413 -3.17 -14.32 19.35
CA CYS A 413 -3.57 -14.70 20.70
C CYS A 413 -2.75 -13.88 21.70
N GLU A 414 -3.41 -12.98 22.40
CA GLU A 414 -2.78 -12.02 23.31
C GLU A 414 -3.04 -12.43 24.77
N GLN A 415 -2.06 -12.19 25.64
CA GLN A 415 -2.21 -12.45 27.06
C GLN A 415 -3.05 -11.35 27.74
N PHE A 416 -3.95 -11.74 28.64
CA PHE A 416 -4.69 -10.83 29.51
C PHE A 416 -4.78 -11.37 30.94
N SER A 417 -5.06 -10.47 31.90
CA SER A 417 -5.31 -10.84 33.29
C SER A 417 -6.79 -11.20 33.48
N TYR A 418 -7.05 -12.42 33.90
CA TYR A 418 -8.39 -12.93 34.22
C TYR A 418 -8.62 -12.93 35.74
N GLY A 419 -9.76 -12.36 36.14
CA GLY A 419 -10.18 -12.12 37.52
C GLY A 419 -10.42 -13.38 38.36
N GLY A 420 -10.54 -14.54 37.71
CA GLY A 420 -10.75 -15.84 38.37
C GLY A 420 -12.21 -16.28 38.49
N CYS A 421 -13.18 -15.47 38.05
CA CYS A 421 -14.57 -15.89 37.93
C CYS A 421 -15.32 -15.14 36.82
N GLN A 422 -16.39 -15.75 36.30
CA GLN A 422 -17.19 -15.26 35.16
C GLN A 422 -16.34 -15.04 33.89
N GLY A 423 -16.73 -14.13 33.00
CA GLY A 423 -16.07 -13.97 31.70
C GLY A 423 -16.79 -14.71 30.58
N ASN A 424 -16.09 -14.93 29.47
CA ASN A 424 -16.63 -15.57 28.28
C ASN A 424 -15.67 -16.62 27.72
N ASP A 425 -16.03 -17.26 26.61
CA ASP A 425 -15.32 -18.42 26.08
C ASP A 425 -14.00 -18.05 25.39
N ASN A 426 -13.79 -16.76 25.06
CA ASN A 426 -12.50 -16.26 24.54
C ASN A 426 -11.48 -16.09 25.68
N ASN A 427 -11.25 -17.18 26.42
CA ASN A 427 -10.40 -17.25 27.59
C ASN A 427 -9.72 -18.62 27.66
N PHE A 428 -8.52 -18.69 27.08
CA PHE A 428 -7.74 -19.90 26.94
C PHE A 428 -6.68 -20.00 28.04
N GLY A 429 -6.49 -21.21 28.56
CA GLY A 429 -5.46 -21.49 29.57
C GLY A 429 -4.03 -21.45 29.04
N SER A 430 -3.84 -21.55 27.72
CA SER A 430 -2.52 -21.49 27.08
C SER A 430 -2.60 -20.81 25.71
N LEU A 431 -1.46 -20.26 25.29
CA LEU A 431 -1.27 -19.66 23.97
C LEU A 431 -1.56 -20.68 22.85
N GLU A 432 -1.05 -21.92 23.02
CA GLU A 432 -1.20 -22.98 22.02
C GLU A 432 -2.67 -23.39 21.83
N THR A 433 -3.44 -23.52 22.91
CA THR A 433 -4.88 -23.81 22.82
C THR A 433 -5.63 -22.68 22.13
N CYS A 434 -5.27 -21.42 22.41
CA CYS A 434 -5.86 -20.27 21.71
C CYS A 434 -5.56 -20.30 20.21
N ILE A 435 -4.29 -20.54 19.84
CA ILE A 435 -3.86 -20.59 18.43
C ILE A 435 -4.58 -21.71 17.68
N GLN A 436 -4.66 -22.91 18.25
CA GLN A 436 -5.29 -24.06 17.61
C GLN A 436 -6.81 -23.87 17.49
N THR A 437 -7.45 -23.32 18.53
CA THR A 437 -8.91 -23.13 18.54
C THR A 437 -9.37 -22.02 17.61
N CYS A 438 -8.58 -20.96 17.47
CA CYS A 438 -8.92 -19.76 16.68
C CYS A 438 -8.14 -19.62 15.37
N ASN A 439 -7.27 -20.59 15.02
CA ASN A 439 -6.36 -20.49 13.86
C ASN A 439 -5.53 -19.18 13.86
N ALA A 440 -5.06 -18.78 15.04
CA ALA A 440 -4.34 -17.51 15.20
C ALA A 440 -2.93 -17.55 14.56
N ARG A 441 -2.43 -16.38 14.15
CA ARG A 441 -1.04 -16.26 13.66
C ARG A 441 -0.08 -16.47 14.84
N ARG A 442 0.99 -17.24 14.62
CA ARG A 442 2.09 -17.37 15.61
C ARG A 442 2.99 -16.14 15.51
N GLU A 443 3.27 -15.48 16.63
CA GLU A 443 4.36 -14.50 16.68
C GLU A 443 5.69 -15.22 16.40
N LYS A 444 6.59 -14.55 15.67
CA LYS A 444 7.96 -15.04 15.52
C LYS A 444 8.65 -14.87 16.87
N VAL A 445 8.92 -15.98 17.55
CA VAL A 445 9.87 -16.02 18.66
C VAL A 445 11.23 -15.60 18.09
N MET A 446 11.75 -14.44 18.52
CA MET A 446 13.17 -14.13 18.35
C MET A 446 13.95 -15.06 19.30
N PRO A 447 15.04 -15.72 18.85
CA PRO A 447 15.91 -16.43 19.77
C PRO A 447 16.52 -15.44 20.75
N ASP A 448 16.47 -15.76 22.04
CA ASP A 448 17.23 -15.07 23.08
C ASP A 448 18.73 -15.25 22.81
N ASP A 449 19.47 -14.15 22.71
CA ASP A 449 20.91 -14.04 22.99
C ASP A 449 21.14 -12.92 24.01
#